data_AF-A0A2N1JET3-F1
#
_entry.id   AF-A0A2N1JET3-F1
#
_cell.length_a   1.000
_cell.length_b   1.000
_cell.length_c   1.000
_cell.angle_alpha   90.00
_cell.angle_beta   90.00
_cell.angle_gamma   90.00
#
_symmetry.space_group_name_H-M   'P 1'
#
loop_
_entity.id
_entity.type
_entity.pdbx_description
1 polymer ?
#
loop_
_entity_poly.entity_id
_entity_poly.type
_entity_poly.pdbx_seq_one_letter_code
_entity_poly.pdbx_strand_id
1 'polypeptide(L)'
;MRAERLRAIGQRLAQTDHDVVALQEIWFASQDWRYVQQACEANGAFGSGLAILSKHPIVEMQTHMYSLTGTPIYVQHGDWIAGKACGCATIKHPTLGLIDVWDTHFTAVGGQVGPETRRANSVVEAFELAHRCRISAERGRHVVCMGDFNSLPDSVCIAILHRYGGLYDACLDVDQTQGALLDSAITCDSPDNTWTKGKPLDELAVRHRGKRLDYVLYRGPNTAPDDWVCTRSRVVFKELIPDLEVSYSDHFGVEATLDVRPQGVQARTASRESAVEILWDALPILDHALRSAKAQQRSHYHVFWGSLNAFNFGI
;
A
#
# COMPACT_ATOMS: atom_id res chain seq x y z
N MET A 1 -22.80 8.86 6.78
CA MET A 1 -21.43 9.28 7.13
C MET A 1 -20.37 9.00 6.07
N ARG A 2 -20.47 7.99 5.20
CA ARG A 2 -19.43 7.81 4.14
C ARG A 2 -19.31 9.02 3.21
N ALA A 3 -20.42 9.52 2.68
CA ALA A 3 -20.45 10.65 1.74
C ALA A 3 -19.94 11.93 2.40
N GLU A 4 -20.31 12.17 3.66
CA GLU A 4 -19.91 13.33 4.44
C GLU A 4 -18.39 13.32 4.70
N ARG A 5 -17.82 12.15 5.03
CA ARG A 5 -16.36 12.00 5.17
C ARG A 5 -15.62 12.22 3.85
N LEU A 6 -16.07 11.61 2.76
CA LEU A 6 -15.42 11.79 1.45
C LEU A 6 -15.45 13.25 0.99
N ARG A 7 -16.53 13.97 1.28
CA ARG A 7 -16.60 15.42 1.06
C ARG A 7 -15.57 16.17 1.90
N ALA A 8 -15.49 15.88 3.20
CA ALA A 8 -14.52 16.51 4.09
C ALA A 8 -13.08 16.22 3.66
N ILE A 9 -12.77 14.98 3.26
CA ILE A 9 -11.47 14.58 2.70
C ILE A 9 -11.15 15.44 1.47
N GLY A 10 -12.06 15.53 0.50
CA GLY A 10 -11.86 16.35 -0.70
C GLY A 10 -11.62 17.83 -0.38
N GLN A 11 -12.39 18.41 0.54
CA GLN A 11 -12.20 19.80 0.97
C GLN A 11 -10.86 20.03 1.67
N ARG A 12 -10.46 19.11 2.55
CA ARG A 12 -9.21 19.17 3.29
C ARG A 12 -7.99 19.00 2.38
N LEU A 13 -8.08 18.14 1.37
CA LEU A 13 -7.05 17.94 0.33
C LEU A 13 -6.93 19.18 -0.56
N ALA A 14 -8.05 19.80 -0.98
CA ALA A 14 -8.05 21.02 -1.78
C ALA A 14 -7.38 22.22 -1.08
N GLN A 15 -7.21 22.16 0.24
CA GLN A 15 -6.50 23.17 1.04
C GLN A 15 -5.01 22.87 1.23
N THR A 16 -4.52 21.76 0.67
CA THR A 16 -3.10 21.39 0.73
C THR A 16 -2.35 21.79 -0.52
N ASP A 17 -1.02 21.79 -0.42
CA ASP A 17 -0.08 22.07 -1.50
C ASP A 17 0.57 20.80 -2.06
N HIS A 18 0.01 19.61 -1.85
CA HIS A 18 0.53 18.36 -2.41
C HIS A 18 0.53 18.37 -3.95
N ASP A 19 1.63 17.97 -4.56
CA ASP A 19 1.72 17.82 -6.03
C ASP A 19 1.12 16.51 -6.53
N VAL A 20 1.12 15.50 -5.65
CA VAL A 20 0.58 14.16 -5.91
C VAL A 20 -0.13 13.67 -4.64
N VAL A 21 -1.29 13.06 -4.81
CA VAL A 21 -2.03 12.39 -3.72
C VAL A 21 -2.43 11.00 -4.20
N ALA A 22 -2.19 9.98 -3.39
CA ALA A 22 -2.68 8.62 -3.61
C ALA A 22 -3.77 8.29 -2.58
N LEU A 23 -4.86 7.67 -3.02
CA LEU A 23 -6.03 7.38 -2.20
C LEU A 23 -6.45 5.92 -2.38
N GLN A 24 -6.66 5.24 -1.26
CA GLN A 24 -7.12 3.86 -1.21
C GLN A 24 -8.58 3.78 -0.72
N GLU A 25 -9.23 2.65 -0.98
CA GLU A 25 -10.64 2.40 -0.66
C GLU A 25 -11.65 3.41 -1.24
N ILE A 26 -11.27 4.07 -2.34
CA ILE A 26 -12.15 4.97 -3.09
C ILE A 26 -12.97 4.14 -4.09
N TRP A 27 -14.02 3.49 -3.60
CA TRP A 27 -14.84 2.62 -4.44
C TRP A 27 -15.65 3.43 -5.50
N PHE A 28 -15.20 3.28 -6.75
CA PHE A 28 -15.48 4.07 -7.98
C PHE A 28 -16.97 4.25 -8.37
N ALA A 29 -17.89 3.48 -7.80
CA ALA A 29 -19.32 3.55 -8.14
C ALA A 29 -20.17 4.46 -7.24
N SER A 30 -19.56 5.18 -6.29
CA SER A 30 -20.28 6.15 -5.45
C SER A 30 -20.32 7.54 -6.11
N GLN A 31 -21.44 8.28 -5.96
CA GLN A 31 -21.51 9.72 -6.30
C GLN A 31 -20.38 10.54 -5.63
N ASP A 32 -19.79 9.99 -4.57
CA ASP A 32 -18.76 10.60 -3.74
C ASP A 32 -17.41 10.74 -4.44
N TRP A 33 -17.02 9.81 -5.33
CA TRP A 33 -15.78 9.95 -6.12
C TRP A 33 -15.81 11.16 -7.05
N ARG A 34 -16.97 11.43 -7.68
CA ARG A 34 -17.14 12.60 -8.55
C ARG A 34 -16.91 13.90 -7.80
N TYR A 35 -17.24 13.94 -6.51
CA TYR A 35 -16.98 15.12 -5.69
C TYR A 35 -15.49 15.31 -5.42
N VAL A 36 -14.78 14.25 -5.01
CA VAL A 36 -13.31 14.32 -4.82
C VAL A 36 -12.64 14.74 -6.13
N GLN A 37 -13.11 14.18 -7.25
CA GLN A 37 -12.64 14.54 -8.57
C GLN A 37 -12.87 16.02 -8.92
N GLN A 38 -14.04 16.55 -8.62
CA GLN A 38 -14.36 17.94 -8.91
C GLN A 38 -13.63 18.91 -7.96
N ALA A 39 -13.52 18.57 -6.67
CA ALA A 39 -12.90 19.42 -5.66
C ALA A 39 -11.37 19.51 -5.81
N CYS A 40 -10.74 18.43 -6.30
CA CYS A 40 -9.29 18.31 -6.39
C CYS A 40 -8.76 18.20 -7.83
N GLU A 41 -9.61 18.41 -8.84
CA GLU A 41 -9.29 18.19 -10.26
C GLU A 41 -8.64 16.80 -10.52
N ALA A 42 -9.25 15.73 -10.00
CA ALA A 42 -8.68 14.38 -10.05
C ALA A 42 -8.61 13.80 -11.47
N ASN A 43 -7.45 13.21 -11.82
CA ASN A 43 -7.16 12.79 -13.19
C ASN A 43 -6.72 11.32 -13.34
N GLY A 44 -6.62 10.53 -12.25
CA GLY A 44 -6.21 9.13 -12.31
C GLY A 44 -7.04 8.21 -11.41
N ALA A 45 -7.91 7.39 -12.01
CA ALA A 45 -8.66 6.33 -11.31
C ALA A 45 -8.29 4.97 -11.91
N PHE A 46 -7.91 4.01 -11.06
CA PHE A 46 -7.27 2.75 -11.50
C PHE A 46 -8.17 1.52 -11.38
N GLY A 47 -9.36 1.64 -10.77
CA GLY A 47 -10.13 0.49 -10.30
C GLY A 47 -9.66 0.02 -8.91
N SER A 48 -10.27 -1.02 -8.36
CA SER A 48 -9.88 -1.63 -7.07
C SER A 48 -9.83 -0.70 -5.84
N GLY A 49 -10.49 0.47 -5.92
CA GLY A 49 -10.47 1.46 -4.85
C GLY A 49 -9.27 2.40 -4.85
N LEU A 50 -8.46 2.42 -5.92
CA LEU A 50 -7.25 3.23 -6.02
C LEU A 50 -7.44 4.47 -6.90
N ALA A 51 -6.84 5.58 -6.46
CA ALA A 51 -6.88 6.84 -7.19
C ALA A 51 -5.62 7.68 -6.94
N ILE A 52 -5.10 8.27 -8.02
CA ILE A 52 -4.00 9.23 -7.97
C ILE A 52 -4.49 10.59 -8.47
N LEU A 53 -4.24 11.61 -7.67
CA LEU A 53 -4.40 13.02 -8.01
C LEU A 53 -3.04 13.60 -8.34
N SER A 54 -2.94 14.44 -9.37
CA SER A 54 -1.71 15.17 -9.65
C SER A 54 -2.00 16.57 -10.18
N LYS A 55 -1.20 17.54 -9.72
CA LYS A 55 -1.14 18.89 -10.30
C LYS A 55 -0.46 18.92 -11.67
N HIS A 56 0.32 17.91 -12.00
CA HIS A 56 1.06 17.81 -13.25
C HIS A 56 0.35 16.86 -14.22
N PRO A 57 0.55 17.01 -15.55
CA PRO A 57 -0.13 16.16 -16.52
C PRO A 57 0.21 14.67 -16.36
N ILE A 58 -0.83 13.84 -16.25
CA ILE A 58 -0.72 12.38 -16.35
C ILE A 58 -0.67 12.01 -17.83
N VAL A 59 0.40 11.35 -18.26
CA VAL A 59 0.65 11.03 -19.68
C VAL A 59 0.53 9.53 -20.00
N GLU A 60 0.56 8.67 -18.98
CA GLU A 60 0.37 7.22 -19.09
C GLU A 60 -0.31 6.74 -17.80
N MET A 61 -1.20 5.77 -17.92
CA MET A 61 -1.84 5.11 -16.78
C MET A 61 -1.86 3.61 -17.00
N GLN A 62 -1.60 2.85 -15.96
CA GLN A 62 -1.71 1.39 -15.97
C GLN A 62 -2.22 0.87 -14.63
N THR A 63 -2.96 -0.24 -14.68
CA THR A 63 -3.38 -0.99 -13.49
C THR A 63 -2.87 -2.42 -13.63
N HIS A 64 -2.33 -2.96 -12.54
CA HIS A 64 -1.95 -4.36 -12.43
C HIS A 64 -2.72 -5.04 -11.30
N MET A 65 -3.56 -6.01 -11.65
CA MET A 65 -4.25 -6.87 -10.70
C MET A 65 -3.26 -7.89 -10.14
N TYR A 66 -3.18 -8.02 -8.81
CA TYR A 66 -2.26 -8.98 -8.21
C TYR A 66 -2.66 -10.42 -8.50
N SER A 67 -1.67 -11.29 -8.71
CA SER A 67 -1.93 -12.68 -9.14
C SER A 67 -2.59 -13.54 -8.06
N LEU A 68 -2.33 -13.27 -6.77
CA LEU A 68 -2.94 -13.97 -5.65
C LEU A 68 -4.04 -13.11 -5.00
N THR A 69 -5.28 -13.31 -5.45
CA THR A 69 -6.47 -12.74 -4.79
C THR A 69 -7.13 -13.75 -3.85
N GLY A 70 -7.88 -13.27 -2.86
CA GLY A 70 -8.58 -14.12 -1.88
C GLY A 70 -9.49 -15.16 -2.55
N THR A 71 -9.58 -16.36 -1.95
CA THR A 71 -10.41 -17.44 -2.51
C THR A 71 -11.91 -17.10 -2.47
N PRO A 72 -12.71 -17.49 -3.49
CA PRO A 72 -14.14 -17.19 -3.59
C PRO A 72 -15.03 -17.68 -2.43
N ILE A 73 -14.49 -18.51 -1.55
CA ILE A 73 -15.22 -19.11 -0.41
C ILE A 73 -15.33 -18.11 0.76
N TYR A 74 -14.58 -17.00 0.73
CA TYR A 74 -14.55 -15.98 1.77
C TYR A 74 -15.36 -14.73 1.42
N VAL A 75 -16.63 -14.92 1.02
CA VAL A 75 -17.57 -13.84 0.63
C VAL A 75 -17.72 -12.77 1.73
N GLN A 76 -17.54 -13.16 2.99
CA GLN A 76 -17.62 -12.28 4.17
C GLN A 76 -16.43 -11.32 4.37
N HIS A 77 -15.35 -11.45 3.59
CA HIS A 77 -14.15 -10.61 3.76
C HIS A 77 -14.07 -9.40 2.81
N GLY A 78 -15.07 -9.17 1.95
CA GLY A 78 -15.20 -7.95 1.13
C GLY A 78 -14.16 -7.77 0.00
N ASP A 79 -12.95 -8.30 0.19
CA ASP A 79 -11.79 -8.23 -0.71
C ASP A 79 -12.00 -8.98 -2.05
N TRP A 80 -13.00 -9.88 -2.13
CA TRP A 80 -13.19 -10.75 -3.30
C TRP A 80 -13.82 -10.04 -4.52
N ILE A 81 -14.67 -9.02 -4.35
CA ILE A 81 -15.46 -8.46 -5.47
C ILE A 81 -14.63 -7.49 -6.34
N ALA A 82 -13.58 -6.88 -5.79
CA ALA A 82 -12.83 -5.84 -6.50
C ALA A 82 -11.42 -6.23 -6.94
N GLY A 83 -10.84 -7.30 -6.37
CA GLY A 83 -9.45 -7.71 -6.59
C GLY A 83 -8.44 -6.64 -6.11
N LYS A 84 -7.43 -7.07 -5.33
CA LYS A 84 -6.34 -6.17 -4.92
C LYS A 84 -5.43 -5.90 -6.13
N ALA A 85 -4.91 -4.68 -6.20
CA ALA A 85 -4.16 -4.21 -7.37
C ALA A 85 -3.14 -3.13 -6.97
N CYS A 86 -2.27 -2.78 -7.92
CA CYS A 86 -1.56 -1.50 -7.92
C CYS A 86 -1.87 -0.72 -9.19
N GLY A 87 -2.02 0.59 -9.05
CA GLY A 87 -2.16 1.55 -10.14
C GLY A 87 -0.89 2.36 -10.32
N CYS A 88 -0.58 2.77 -11.54
CA CYS A 88 0.51 3.70 -11.82
C CYS A 88 0.06 4.84 -12.73
N ALA A 89 0.27 6.07 -12.28
CA ALA A 89 0.25 7.28 -13.11
C ALA A 89 1.67 7.67 -13.48
N THR A 90 1.98 7.76 -14.78
CA THR A 90 3.19 8.47 -15.22
C THR A 90 2.87 9.94 -15.37
N ILE A 91 3.58 10.76 -14.59
CA ILE A 91 3.42 12.21 -14.51
C ILE A 91 4.55 12.87 -15.29
N LYS A 92 4.22 13.91 -16.08
CA LYS A 92 5.20 14.77 -16.75
C LYS A 92 5.50 16.00 -15.90
N HIS A 93 6.59 15.95 -15.14
CA HIS A 93 7.09 17.07 -14.35
C HIS A 93 7.98 18.00 -15.20
N PRO A 94 7.85 19.34 -15.10
CA PRO A 94 8.60 20.28 -15.93
C PRO A 94 10.12 20.18 -15.76
N THR A 95 10.59 19.85 -14.55
CA THR A 95 12.04 19.80 -14.23
C THR A 95 12.59 18.37 -14.19
N LEU A 96 11.77 17.39 -13.81
CA LEU A 96 12.23 16.02 -13.49
C LEU A 96 11.94 15.03 -14.62
N GLY A 97 11.30 15.49 -15.69
CA GLY A 97 10.85 14.62 -16.77
C GLY A 97 9.71 13.72 -16.31
N LEU A 98 9.83 12.42 -16.59
CA LEU A 98 8.78 11.45 -16.30
C LEU A 98 8.98 10.82 -14.91
N ILE A 99 7.92 10.86 -14.12
CA ILE A 99 7.84 10.26 -12.79
C ILE A 99 6.75 9.19 -12.83
N ASP A 100 7.07 7.97 -12.40
CA ASP A 100 6.06 6.94 -12.18
C ASP A 100 5.61 6.98 -10.71
N VAL A 101 4.32 7.27 -10.51
CA VAL A 101 3.68 7.22 -9.20
C VAL A 101 2.86 5.94 -9.12
N TRP A 102 3.23 5.06 -8.22
CA TRP A 102 2.52 3.83 -7.90
C TRP A 102 1.66 4.03 -6.67
N ASP A 103 0.41 3.56 -6.74
CA ASP A 103 -0.55 3.49 -5.64
C ASP A 103 -0.97 2.03 -5.44
N THR A 104 -1.09 1.58 -4.20
CA THR A 104 -1.51 0.23 -3.86
C THR A 104 -2.35 0.17 -2.59
N HIS A 105 -3.09 -0.93 -2.47
CA HIS A 105 -3.67 -1.37 -1.22
C HIS A 105 -3.49 -2.89 -1.15
N PHE A 106 -2.62 -3.38 -0.28
CA PHE A 106 -2.39 -4.83 -0.11
C PHE A 106 -3.56 -5.51 0.59
N THR A 107 -3.65 -6.83 0.48
CA THR A 107 -4.61 -7.60 1.26
C THR A 107 -4.22 -7.60 2.75
N ALA A 108 -5.25 -7.55 3.60
CA ALA A 108 -5.10 -7.75 5.04
C ALA A 108 -5.19 -9.23 5.46
N VAL A 109 -5.35 -10.16 4.50
CA VAL A 109 -5.46 -11.60 4.77
C VAL A 109 -4.22 -12.11 5.49
N GLY A 110 -4.44 -12.86 6.57
CA GLY A 110 -3.38 -13.39 7.43
C GLY A 110 -2.96 -12.46 8.57
N GLY A 111 -3.43 -11.20 8.54
CA GLY A 111 -3.15 -10.18 9.54
C GLY A 111 -1.68 -9.75 9.60
N GLN A 112 -1.40 -8.74 10.40
CA GLN A 112 -0.07 -8.13 10.49
C GLN A 112 0.83 -8.80 11.54
N VAL A 113 0.26 -9.56 12.47
CA VAL A 113 0.96 -10.21 13.59
C VAL A 113 0.98 -11.73 13.41
N GLY A 114 1.90 -12.42 14.07
CA GLY A 114 2.06 -13.87 14.02
C GLY A 114 2.85 -14.36 12.80
N PRO A 115 2.77 -15.66 12.45
CA PRO A 115 3.67 -16.26 11.47
C PRO A 115 3.58 -15.62 10.07
N GLU A 116 4.73 -15.30 9.48
CA GLU A 116 4.86 -14.78 8.10
C GLU A 116 4.21 -15.68 7.05
N THR A 117 4.15 -16.98 7.30
CA THR A 117 3.51 -17.95 6.40
C THR A 117 2.03 -17.67 6.14
N ARG A 118 1.37 -16.89 7.00
CA ARG A 118 -0.02 -16.47 6.81
C ARG A 118 -0.19 -15.32 5.81
N ARG A 119 0.89 -14.61 5.46
CA ARG A 119 0.91 -13.42 4.61
C ARG A 119 1.38 -13.70 3.18
N ALA A 120 1.24 -14.93 2.70
CA ALA A 120 1.73 -15.31 1.37
C ALA A 120 1.15 -14.48 0.23
N ASN A 121 -0.12 -14.03 0.34
CA ASN A 121 -0.72 -13.11 -0.61
C ASN A 121 0.05 -11.77 -0.63
N SER A 122 0.17 -11.09 0.52
CA SER A 122 0.88 -9.82 0.64
C SER A 122 2.35 -9.93 0.22
N VAL A 123 3.00 -11.08 0.42
CA VAL A 123 4.38 -11.34 -0.07
C VAL A 123 4.45 -11.35 -1.61
N VAL A 124 3.48 -11.96 -2.28
CA VAL A 124 3.40 -11.91 -3.75
C VAL A 124 3.04 -10.51 -4.24
N GLU A 125 2.10 -9.83 -3.60
CA GLU A 125 1.74 -8.44 -3.90
C GLU A 125 2.95 -7.51 -3.78
N ALA A 126 3.74 -7.66 -2.70
CA ALA A 126 4.99 -6.95 -2.47
C ALA A 126 6.01 -7.20 -3.57
N PHE A 127 6.22 -8.46 -3.96
CA PHE A 127 7.14 -8.80 -5.05
C PHE A 127 6.69 -8.19 -6.38
N GLU A 128 5.42 -8.33 -6.74
CA GLU A 128 4.88 -7.83 -8.02
C GLU A 128 4.96 -6.31 -8.12
N LEU A 129 4.68 -5.59 -7.02
CA LEU A 129 4.83 -4.15 -6.93
C LEU A 129 6.30 -3.72 -6.96
N ALA A 130 7.15 -4.35 -6.15
CA ALA A 130 8.58 -4.05 -6.11
C ALA A 130 9.24 -4.25 -7.48
N HIS A 131 8.86 -5.31 -8.21
CA HIS A 131 9.31 -5.56 -9.58
C HIS A 131 8.92 -4.43 -10.54
N ARG A 132 7.67 -3.94 -10.42
CA ARG A 132 7.16 -2.83 -11.23
C ARG A 132 7.87 -1.51 -10.95
N CYS A 133 8.03 -1.16 -9.68
CA CYS A 133 8.81 0.01 -9.27
C CYS A 133 10.25 -0.07 -9.80
N ARG A 134 10.84 -1.28 -9.77
CA ARG A 134 12.17 -1.52 -10.33
C ARG A 134 12.21 -1.32 -11.85
N ILE A 135 11.23 -1.84 -12.59
CA ILE A 135 11.11 -1.61 -14.05
C ILE A 135 10.96 -0.11 -14.37
N SER A 136 10.15 0.63 -13.60
CA SER A 136 10.02 2.09 -13.75
C SER A 136 11.38 2.79 -13.60
N ALA A 137 12.17 2.42 -12.60
CA ALA A 137 13.52 2.96 -12.39
C ALA A 137 14.51 2.55 -13.49
N GLU A 138 14.41 1.32 -14.02
CA GLU A 138 15.20 0.83 -15.16
C GLU A 138 14.87 1.56 -16.46
N ARG A 139 13.63 2.05 -16.62
CA ARG A 139 13.21 2.92 -17.73
C ARG A 139 13.71 4.36 -17.62
N GLY A 140 14.49 4.68 -16.58
CA GLY A 140 15.02 6.03 -16.37
C GLY A 140 14.04 6.99 -15.69
N ARG A 141 12.97 6.49 -15.06
CA ARG A 141 11.97 7.32 -14.37
C ARG A 141 12.24 7.38 -12.87
N HIS A 142 11.99 8.53 -12.26
CA HIS A 142 11.85 8.58 -10.81
C HIS A 142 10.59 7.82 -10.38
N VAL A 143 10.62 7.25 -9.19
CA VAL A 143 9.54 6.40 -8.69
C VAL A 143 9.10 6.85 -7.31
N VAL A 144 7.81 7.13 -7.17
CA VAL A 144 7.12 7.24 -5.87
C VAL A 144 6.17 6.06 -5.77
N CYS A 145 6.13 5.37 -4.64
CA CYS A 145 5.25 4.25 -4.38
C CYS A 145 4.55 4.47 -3.03
N MET A 146 3.23 4.63 -3.08
CA MET A 146 2.41 5.02 -1.93
C MET A 146 1.29 4.01 -1.69
N GLY A 147 0.77 3.99 -0.47
CA GLY A 147 -0.48 3.34 -0.18
C GLY A 147 -0.54 2.67 1.18
N ASP A 148 -1.60 1.89 1.38
CA ASP A 148 -1.75 0.98 2.51
C ASP A 148 -1.15 -0.37 2.14
N PHE A 149 0.03 -0.65 2.68
CA PHE A 149 0.74 -1.90 2.41
C PHE A 149 0.26 -3.03 3.34
N ASN A 150 -0.65 -2.76 4.28
CA ASN A 150 -1.14 -3.72 5.25
C ASN A 150 -0.03 -4.54 5.94
N SER A 151 1.16 -3.94 6.07
CA SER A 151 2.40 -4.62 6.44
C SER A 151 3.20 -3.77 7.41
N LEU A 152 3.72 -4.40 8.46
CA LEU A 152 4.55 -3.73 9.47
C LEU A 152 5.95 -3.42 8.92
N PRO A 153 6.66 -2.42 9.47
CA PRO A 153 7.99 -2.02 8.98
C PRO A 153 9.03 -3.15 8.95
N ASP A 154 8.92 -4.12 9.86
CA ASP A 154 9.82 -5.26 10.01
C ASP A 154 9.38 -6.51 9.22
N SER A 155 8.27 -6.42 8.48
CA SER A 155 7.75 -7.56 7.70
C SER A 155 8.59 -7.87 6.46
N VAL A 156 8.49 -9.12 5.99
CA VAL A 156 9.10 -9.56 4.72
C VAL A 156 8.56 -8.75 3.53
N CYS A 157 7.30 -8.33 3.56
CA CYS A 157 6.68 -7.53 2.51
C CYS A 157 7.39 -6.17 2.33
N ILE A 158 7.60 -5.43 3.43
CA ILE A 158 8.32 -4.15 3.41
C ILE A 158 9.79 -4.36 3.04
N ALA A 159 10.43 -5.43 3.56
CA ALA A 159 11.80 -5.77 3.19
C ALA A 159 11.97 -6.09 1.69
N ILE A 160 10.99 -6.71 1.02
CA ILE A 160 11.00 -6.94 -0.43
C ILE A 160 11.01 -5.60 -1.19
N LEU A 161 10.16 -4.65 -0.79
CA LEU A 161 10.08 -3.32 -1.42
C LEU A 161 11.42 -2.57 -1.31
N HIS A 162 12.07 -2.64 -0.15
CA HIS A 162 13.40 -2.04 0.05
C HIS A 162 14.51 -2.77 -0.71
N ARG A 163 14.66 -4.07 -0.48
CA ARG A 163 15.86 -4.82 -0.89
C ARG A 163 15.78 -5.31 -2.33
N TYR A 164 14.61 -5.68 -2.82
CA TYR A 164 14.41 -6.09 -4.21
C TYR A 164 13.97 -4.91 -5.09
N GLY A 165 13.00 -4.11 -4.60
CA GLY A 165 12.50 -2.93 -5.30
C GLY A 165 13.47 -1.74 -5.28
N GLY A 166 14.44 -1.71 -4.37
CA GLY A 166 15.39 -0.61 -4.20
C GLY A 166 14.73 0.69 -3.76
N LEU A 167 13.60 0.59 -3.05
CA LEU A 167 12.83 1.73 -2.57
C LEU A 167 13.36 2.20 -1.20
N TYR A 168 13.33 3.50 -0.97
CA TYR A 168 13.62 4.16 0.30
C TYR A 168 12.34 4.48 1.05
N ASP A 169 12.40 4.48 2.38
CA ASP A 169 11.28 4.86 3.22
C ASP A 169 11.40 6.34 3.60
N ALA A 170 10.47 7.17 3.14
CA ALA A 170 10.44 8.59 3.47
C ALA A 170 10.38 8.83 5.00
N CYS A 171 9.73 7.96 5.76
CA CYS A 171 9.68 8.07 7.21
C CYS A 171 11.03 7.84 7.90
N LEU A 172 11.90 7.01 7.31
CA LEU A 172 13.19 6.66 7.90
C LEU A 172 14.33 7.57 7.42
N ASP A 173 14.16 8.23 6.27
CA ASP A 173 15.23 9.01 5.63
C ASP A 173 15.41 10.45 6.14
N VAL A 174 14.52 10.95 7.01
CA VAL A 174 14.63 12.31 7.58
C VAL A 174 15.60 12.30 8.77
N ASP A 175 16.58 13.21 8.82
CA ASP A 175 17.70 13.21 9.79
C ASP A 175 17.24 13.11 11.26
N GLN A 176 17.61 12.01 11.91
CA GLN A 176 16.95 11.47 13.11
C GLN A 176 17.71 11.83 14.39
N THR A 177 17.52 13.06 14.89
CA THR A 177 17.73 13.29 16.33
C THR A 177 16.46 12.90 17.07
N GLN A 178 16.56 11.84 17.89
CA GLN A 178 15.60 11.34 18.90
C GLN A 178 14.74 10.13 18.48
N GLY A 179 14.82 9.06 19.29
CA GLY A 179 14.08 7.80 19.17
C GLY A 179 12.57 7.88 19.41
N ALA A 180 11.92 8.90 18.86
CA ALA A 180 10.46 9.13 18.87
C ALA A 180 9.75 8.67 17.57
N LEU A 181 10.45 7.89 16.73
CA LEU A 181 10.08 7.61 15.33
C LEU A 181 8.91 6.65 15.13
N LEU A 182 8.71 5.67 16.01
CA LEU A 182 7.63 4.68 15.81
C LEU A 182 6.27 5.23 16.27
N ASP A 183 6.22 5.91 17.42
CA ASP A 183 4.97 6.47 17.96
C ASP A 183 4.44 7.64 17.11
N SER A 184 5.33 8.36 16.41
CA SER A 184 4.95 9.47 15.52
C SER A 184 4.53 9.02 14.11
N ALA A 185 4.80 7.76 13.75
CA ALA A 185 4.51 7.18 12.43
C ALA A 185 3.29 6.24 12.43
N ILE A 186 2.51 6.22 13.51
CA ILE A 186 1.29 5.40 13.61
C ILE A 186 0.22 5.91 12.65
N THR A 187 -0.27 5.04 11.78
CA THR A 187 -1.29 5.35 10.77
C THR A 187 -2.60 4.61 11.01
N CYS A 188 -2.59 3.44 11.66
CA CYS A 188 -3.78 2.60 11.89
C CYS A 188 -3.88 2.18 13.35
N ASP A 189 -5.09 1.80 13.79
CA ASP A 189 -5.38 1.29 15.15
C ASP A 189 -4.95 2.23 16.29
N SER A 190 -4.79 3.53 15.99
CA SER A 190 -4.41 4.53 16.98
C SER A 190 -5.57 4.81 17.93
N PRO A 191 -5.36 4.88 19.25
CA PRO A 191 -6.40 5.30 20.20
C PRO A 191 -6.88 6.74 19.99
N ASP A 192 -6.10 7.56 19.28
CA ASP A 192 -6.47 8.93 18.91
C ASP A 192 -7.50 8.96 17.76
N ASN A 193 -7.67 7.83 17.03
CA ASN A 193 -8.62 7.71 15.94
C ASN A 193 -10.00 7.26 16.47
N THR A 194 -11.06 7.96 16.09
CA THR A 194 -12.42 7.66 16.58
C THR A 194 -12.94 6.31 16.14
N TRP A 195 -12.44 5.77 15.02
CA TRP A 195 -12.83 4.47 14.48
C TRP A 195 -12.14 3.30 15.17
N THR A 196 -11.12 3.55 15.99
CA THR A 196 -10.46 2.52 16.82
C THR A 196 -11.28 2.17 18.05
N LYS A 197 -12.18 3.06 18.49
CA LYS A 197 -12.96 2.88 19.72
C LYS A 197 -13.79 1.60 19.65
N GLY A 198 -13.58 0.69 20.60
CA GLY A 198 -14.30 -0.57 20.70
C GLY A 198 -13.79 -1.68 19.75
N LYS A 199 -12.77 -1.43 18.92
CA LYS A 199 -12.11 -2.48 18.14
C LYS A 199 -11.28 -3.39 19.07
N PRO A 200 -11.32 -4.72 18.91
CA PRO A 200 -10.38 -5.62 19.57
C PRO A 200 -9.00 -5.45 18.92
N LEU A 201 -8.07 -4.85 19.65
CA LEU A 201 -6.70 -4.61 19.17
C LEU A 201 -5.80 -5.80 19.48
N ASP A 202 -4.89 -6.14 18.56
CA ASP A 202 -3.84 -7.11 18.84
C ASP A 202 -2.76 -6.55 19.78
N GLU A 203 -1.91 -7.44 20.29
CA GLU A 203 -0.88 -7.12 21.28
C GLU A 203 0.08 -6.02 20.82
N LEU A 204 0.38 -5.95 19.52
CA LEU A 204 1.32 -4.97 18.97
C LEU A 204 0.66 -3.59 18.95
N ALA A 205 -0.58 -3.49 18.46
CA ALA A 205 -1.35 -2.25 18.48
C ALA A 205 -1.56 -1.74 19.92
N VAL A 206 -1.84 -2.63 20.88
CA VAL A 206 -1.96 -2.24 22.30
C VAL A 206 -0.63 -1.72 22.85
N ARG A 207 0.48 -2.41 22.57
CA ARG A 207 1.81 -2.06 23.08
C ARG A 207 2.33 -0.75 22.51
N HIS A 208 2.15 -0.52 21.22
CA HIS A 208 2.71 0.63 20.49
C HIS A 208 1.68 1.72 20.18
N ARG A 209 0.48 1.63 20.76
CA ARG A 209 -0.63 2.58 20.55
C ARG A 209 -1.02 2.74 19.08
N GLY A 210 -0.99 1.62 18.35
CA GLY A 210 -1.38 1.50 16.95
C GLY A 210 -0.31 0.82 16.10
N LYS A 211 -0.44 0.93 14.79
CA LYS A 211 0.44 0.36 13.78
C LYS A 211 0.78 1.36 12.69
N ARG A 212 1.92 1.15 12.04
CA ARG A 212 2.28 1.82 10.80
C ARG A 212 2.07 0.87 9.63
N LEU A 213 1.08 1.16 8.79
CA LEU A 213 0.70 0.32 7.63
C LEU A 213 0.75 1.11 6.31
N ASP A 214 0.78 2.43 6.40
CA ASP A 214 0.76 3.33 5.24
C ASP A 214 2.16 3.94 5.03
N TYR A 215 2.60 3.99 3.78
CA TYR A 215 3.98 4.37 3.44
C TYR A 215 4.02 5.29 2.23
N VAL A 216 5.01 6.20 2.24
CA VAL A 216 5.52 6.86 1.04
C VAL A 216 6.93 6.33 0.81
N LEU A 217 7.07 5.49 -0.20
CA LEU A 217 8.33 4.92 -0.62
C LEU A 217 8.80 5.60 -1.90
N TYR A 218 10.10 5.72 -2.10
CA TYR A 218 10.62 6.43 -3.27
C TYR A 218 11.97 5.93 -3.73
N ARG A 219 12.35 6.22 -4.97
CA ARG A 219 13.70 6.04 -5.49
C ARG A 219 13.97 6.86 -6.75
N GLY A 220 15.23 7.19 -6.97
CA GLY A 220 15.71 7.65 -8.27
C GLY A 220 15.79 6.51 -9.31
N PRO A 221 15.90 6.88 -10.60
CA PRO A 221 16.20 5.91 -11.65
C PRO A 221 17.64 5.40 -11.56
N ASN A 222 17.95 4.32 -12.27
CA ASN A 222 19.28 3.71 -12.22
C ASN A 222 20.40 4.58 -12.82
N THR A 223 20.06 5.56 -13.67
CA THR A 223 21.03 6.31 -14.47
C THR A 223 20.81 7.83 -14.44
N ALA A 224 20.09 8.39 -13.45
CA ALA A 224 19.91 9.85 -13.38
C ALA A 224 21.13 10.59 -12.82
N PRO A 225 21.32 11.84 -13.25
CA PRO A 225 22.30 12.76 -12.65
C PRO A 225 21.87 13.31 -11.28
N ASP A 226 20.62 13.08 -10.87
CA ASP A 226 20.03 13.64 -9.65
C ASP A 226 19.45 12.54 -8.77
N ASP A 227 19.58 12.68 -7.45
CA ASP A 227 19.00 11.81 -6.44
C ASP A 227 17.82 12.50 -5.75
N TRP A 228 16.89 11.71 -5.22
CA TRP A 228 15.83 12.21 -4.36
C TRP A 228 16.25 12.07 -2.90
N VAL A 229 15.93 13.07 -2.10
CA VAL A 229 16.13 13.04 -0.64
C VAL A 229 14.84 13.47 0.03
N CYS A 230 14.33 12.64 0.93
CA CYS A 230 13.24 13.04 1.79
C CYS A 230 13.71 14.10 2.80
N THR A 231 13.09 15.28 2.79
CA THR A 231 13.39 16.37 3.74
C THR A 231 12.34 16.52 4.82
N ARG A 232 11.18 15.88 4.64
CA ARG A 232 10.09 15.89 5.61
C ARG A 232 9.23 14.65 5.44
N SER A 233 8.82 14.04 6.54
CA SER A 233 7.82 12.98 6.59
C SER A 233 7.00 13.09 7.87
N ARG A 234 5.67 12.92 7.78
CA ARG A 234 4.76 13.02 8.94
C ARG A 234 3.43 12.33 8.70
N VAL A 235 2.79 11.94 9.81
CA VAL A 235 1.38 11.52 9.83
C VAL A 235 0.48 12.76 9.86
N VAL A 236 -0.55 12.77 9.03
CA VAL A 236 -1.51 13.87 8.81
C VAL A 236 -2.96 13.35 8.91
N PHE A 237 -3.95 14.25 8.85
CA PHE A 237 -5.37 13.92 9.06
C PHE A 237 -5.68 13.32 10.45
N LYS A 238 -4.94 13.77 11.47
CA LYS A 238 -5.17 13.38 12.87
C LYS A 238 -6.31 14.16 13.53
N GLU A 239 -6.64 15.32 12.97
CA GLU A 239 -7.74 16.15 13.41
C GLU A 239 -9.11 15.51 13.10
N LEU A 240 -10.12 15.86 13.90
CA LEU A 240 -11.50 15.45 13.64
C LEU A 240 -12.11 16.33 12.55
N ILE A 241 -13.04 15.76 11.78
CA ILE A 241 -13.85 16.53 10.85
C ILE A 241 -14.71 17.51 11.67
N PRO A 242 -14.65 18.83 11.39
CA PRO A 242 -15.53 19.80 12.02
C PRO A 242 -17.00 19.40 11.87
N ASP A 243 -17.82 19.67 12.88
CA ASP A 243 -19.26 19.34 12.95
C ASP A 243 -19.63 17.85 13.05
N LEU A 244 -18.77 16.93 12.59
CA LEU A 244 -19.01 15.49 12.70
C LEU A 244 -18.33 14.85 13.92
N GLU A 245 -17.28 15.48 14.46
CA GLU A 245 -16.49 15.00 15.61
C GLU A 245 -15.96 13.55 15.44
N VAL A 246 -15.67 13.16 14.19
CA VAL A 246 -15.07 11.87 13.84
C VAL A 246 -13.82 12.06 12.97
N SER A 247 -12.90 11.10 13.05
CA SER A 247 -11.72 11.04 12.19
C SER A 247 -12.10 10.86 10.72
N TYR A 248 -11.27 11.39 9.81
CA TYR A 248 -11.50 11.36 8.36
C TYR A 248 -11.61 9.93 7.80
N SER A 249 -10.74 9.04 8.27
CA SER A 249 -10.77 7.61 8.01
C SER A 249 -10.34 6.86 9.26
N ASP A 250 -10.47 5.53 9.27
CA ASP A 250 -9.90 4.69 10.33
C ASP A 250 -8.37 4.53 10.22
N HIS A 251 -7.80 5.02 9.12
CA HIS A 251 -6.38 5.33 8.97
C HIS A 251 -6.14 6.86 9.00
N PHE A 252 -4.96 7.25 9.48
CA PHE A 252 -4.39 8.59 9.28
C PHE A 252 -3.59 8.63 7.97
N GLY A 253 -3.44 9.81 7.38
CA GLY A 253 -2.68 9.98 6.15
C GLY A 253 -1.18 10.07 6.41
N VAL A 254 -0.37 9.85 5.36
CA VAL A 254 1.09 10.05 5.38
C VAL A 254 1.46 11.10 4.34
N GLU A 255 2.26 12.07 4.74
CA GLU A 255 2.80 13.12 3.86
C GLU A 255 4.32 13.05 3.87
N ALA A 256 4.93 13.20 2.70
CA ALA A 256 6.37 13.38 2.56
C ALA A 256 6.72 14.47 1.53
N THR A 257 7.84 15.15 1.77
CA THR A 257 8.46 16.10 0.83
C THR A 257 9.76 15.50 0.32
N LEU A 258 9.89 15.39 -1.00
CA LEU A 258 11.06 14.84 -1.68
C LEU A 258 11.75 15.98 -2.47
N ASP A 259 12.98 16.30 -2.09
CA ASP A 259 13.79 17.27 -2.80
C ASP A 259 14.73 16.58 -3.79
N VAL A 260 14.97 17.22 -4.92
CA VAL A 260 15.90 16.74 -5.92
C VAL A 260 17.26 17.38 -5.68
N ARG A 261 18.29 16.55 -5.57
CA ARG A 261 19.66 17.01 -5.36
C ARG A 261 20.56 16.49 -6.49
N PRO A 262 21.49 17.31 -7.01
CA PRO A 262 22.53 16.81 -7.90
C PRO A 262 23.28 15.67 -7.23
N GLN A 263 23.58 14.59 -7.97
CA GLN A 263 24.28 13.45 -7.41
C GLN A 263 25.64 13.85 -6.80
N GLY A 264 25.91 13.32 -5.62
CA GLY A 264 27.26 12.90 -5.24
C GLY A 264 27.56 11.49 -5.79
N VAL A 265 28.84 11.08 -5.77
CA VAL A 265 29.46 9.94 -6.47
C VAL A 265 28.88 8.52 -6.20
N GLN A 266 27.75 8.34 -5.52
CA GLN A 266 27.17 7.00 -5.32
C GLN A 266 25.66 6.98 -5.52
N ALA A 267 25.23 6.40 -6.65
CA ALA A 267 23.86 5.94 -6.82
C ALA A 267 23.55 4.95 -5.70
N ARG A 268 22.58 5.29 -4.85
CA ARG A 268 22.09 4.38 -3.82
C ARG A 268 21.18 3.36 -4.52
N THR A 269 21.72 2.20 -4.84
CA THR A 269 20.94 1.07 -5.35
C THR A 269 21.04 -0.08 -4.36
N ALA A 270 19.93 -0.77 -4.10
CA ALA A 270 19.99 -2.03 -3.36
C ALA A 270 20.94 -2.99 -4.06
N SER A 271 21.86 -3.61 -3.30
CA SER A 271 22.82 -4.56 -3.86
C SER A 271 22.09 -5.78 -4.40
N ARG A 272 22.65 -6.39 -5.45
CA ARG A 272 22.09 -7.61 -6.04
C ARG A 272 22.03 -8.73 -5.03
N GLU A 273 23.02 -8.82 -4.15
CA GLU A 273 23.09 -9.78 -3.05
C GLU A 273 21.90 -9.60 -2.09
N SER A 274 21.62 -8.37 -1.68
CA SER A 274 20.49 -8.06 -0.79
C SER A 274 19.15 -8.41 -1.42
N ALA A 275 18.99 -8.16 -2.73
CA ALA A 275 17.80 -8.53 -3.49
C ALA A 275 17.64 -10.06 -3.58
N VAL A 276 18.73 -10.81 -3.77
CA VAL A 276 18.67 -12.28 -3.82
C VAL A 276 18.33 -12.88 -2.46
N GLU A 277 18.95 -12.39 -1.39
CA GLU A 277 18.70 -12.84 -0.02
C GLU A 277 17.24 -12.66 0.39
N ILE A 278 16.63 -11.48 0.15
CA ILE A 278 15.23 -11.28 0.54
C ILE A 278 14.26 -12.18 -0.23
N LEU A 279 14.59 -12.53 -1.48
CA LEU A 279 13.78 -13.48 -2.26
C LEU A 279 13.93 -14.90 -1.71
N TRP A 280 15.13 -15.28 -1.24
CA TRP A 280 15.33 -16.54 -0.53
C TRP A 280 14.54 -16.60 0.78
N ASP A 281 14.47 -15.49 1.53
CA ASP A 281 13.67 -15.40 2.76
C ASP A 281 12.16 -15.52 2.48
N ALA A 282 11.70 -15.05 1.31
CA ALA A 282 10.31 -15.15 0.90
C ALA A 282 9.89 -16.56 0.44
N LEU A 283 10.82 -17.37 -0.07
CA LEU A 283 10.49 -18.69 -0.65
C LEU A 283 9.82 -19.66 0.35
N PRO A 284 10.29 -19.82 1.61
CA PRO A 284 9.63 -20.69 2.58
C PRO A 284 8.17 -20.32 2.86
N ILE A 285 7.83 -19.03 2.82
CA ILE A 285 6.46 -18.53 3.01
C ILE A 285 5.56 -19.02 1.86
N LEU A 286 6.03 -18.84 0.62
CA LEU A 286 5.29 -19.25 -0.57
C LEU A 286 5.19 -20.77 -0.69
N ASP A 287 6.26 -21.50 -0.36
CA ASP A 287 6.29 -22.96 -0.36
C ASP A 287 5.35 -23.54 0.72
N HIS A 288 5.28 -22.93 1.90
CA HIS A 288 4.27 -23.27 2.90
C HIS A 288 2.85 -23.05 2.38
N ALA A 289 2.56 -21.88 1.81
CA ALA A 289 1.24 -21.57 1.26
C ALA A 289 0.84 -22.54 0.14
N LEU A 290 1.77 -22.90 -0.74
CA LEU A 290 1.54 -23.86 -1.82
C LEU A 290 1.22 -25.26 -1.27
N ARG A 291 1.96 -25.72 -0.25
CA ARG A 291 1.67 -27.01 0.41
C ARG A 291 0.29 -26.99 1.07
N SER A 292 -0.04 -25.92 1.78
CA SER A 292 -1.34 -25.75 2.45
C SER A 292 -2.48 -25.71 1.43
N ALA A 293 -2.33 -25.00 0.31
CA ALA A 293 -3.30 -24.97 -0.78
C ALA A 293 -3.52 -26.36 -1.40
N LYS A 294 -2.44 -27.11 -1.66
CA LYS A 294 -2.53 -28.50 -2.18
C LYS A 294 -3.25 -29.43 -1.19
N ALA A 295 -2.98 -29.30 0.10
CA ALA A 295 -3.67 -30.08 1.13
C ALA A 295 -5.17 -29.75 1.18
N GLN A 296 -5.52 -28.45 1.17
CA GLN A 296 -6.90 -28.01 1.16
C GLN A 296 -7.66 -28.48 -0.09
N GLN A 297 -7.03 -28.41 -1.27
CA GLN A 297 -7.63 -28.91 -2.51
C GLN A 297 -7.95 -30.41 -2.44
N ARG A 298 -7.06 -31.22 -1.85
CA ARG A 298 -7.31 -32.65 -1.62
C ARG A 298 -8.50 -32.85 -0.67
N SER A 299 -8.57 -32.09 0.42
CA SER A 299 -9.70 -32.17 1.35
C SER A 299 -11.02 -31.77 0.69
N HIS A 300 -11.05 -30.70 -0.10
CA HIS A 300 -12.24 -30.30 -0.86
C HIS A 300 -12.67 -31.38 -1.85
N TYR A 301 -11.72 -32.02 -2.54
CA TYR A 301 -12.01 -33.15 -3.42
C TYR A 301 -12.64 -34.31 -2.65
N HIS A 302 -12.12 -34.67 -1.49
CA HIS A 302 -12.70 -35.72 -0.65
C HIS A 302 -14.11 -35.37 -0.16
N VAL A 303 -14.36 -34.13 0.27
CA VAL A 303 -15.69 -33.67 0.68
C VAL A 303 -16.67 -33.71 -0.49
N PHE A 304 -16.27 -33.22 -1.67
CA PHE A 304 -17.09 -33.26 -2.88
C PHE A 304 -17.50 -34.69 -3.26
N TRP A 305 -16.54 -35.62 -3.31
CA TRP A 305 -16.84 -37.03 -3.61
C TRP A 305 -17.63 -37.74 -2.51
N GLY A 306 -17.36 -37.43 -1.24
CA GLY A 306 -18.16 -37.92 -0.12
C GLY A 306 -19.62 -37.46 -0.23
N SER A 307 -19.86 -36.20 -0.62
CA SER A 307 -21.20 -35.66 -0.83
C SER A 307 -21.91 -36.32 -2.03
N LEU A 308 -21.22 -36.56 -3.14
CA LEU A 308 -21.78 -37.27 -4.30
C LEU A 308 -22.15 -38.72 -3.97
N ASN A 309 -21.32 -39.41 -3.18
CA ASN A 309 -21.62 -40.78 -2.74
C ASN A 309 -22.79 -40.81 -1.76
N ALA A 310 -22.92 -39.83 -0.87
CA ALA A 310 -24.06 -39.73 0.05
C ALA A 310 -25.40 -39.50 -0.70
N PHE A 311 -25.38 -38.81 -1.84
CA PHE A 311 -26.56 -38.65 -2.71
C PHE A 311 -26.95 -39.94 -3.45
N ASN A 312 -25.99 -40.83 -3.75
CA ASN A 312 -26.26 -42.10 -4.44
C ASN A 312 -26.82 -43.22 -3.54
N PHE A 313 -26.81 -43.07 -2.21
CA PHE A 313 -27.41 -44.02 -1.26
C PHE A 313 -28.76 -43.55 -0.68
N GLY A 314 -29.36 -42.51 -1.26
CA GLY A 314 -30.62 -41.91 -0.83
C GLY A 314 -31.80 -42.09 -1.79
N ILE A 315 -31.77 -43.08 -2.69
CA ILE A 315 -32.89 -43.50 -3.55
C ILE A 315 -33.12 -45.00 -3.36
#